data_AF-A0AAD7UAW3-F1
#
_entry.id   AF-A0AAD7UAW3-F1
#
_cell.length_a   1.000
_cell.length_b   1.000
_cell.length_c   1.000
_cell.angle_alpha   90.00
_cell.angle_beta   90.00
_cell.angle_gamma   90.00
#
_symmetry.space_group_name_H-M   'P 1'
#
loop_
_entity.id
_entity.type
_entity.pdbx_description
1 polymer ?
#
loop_
_entity_poly.entity_id
_entity_poly.type
_entity_poly.pdbx_seq_one_letter_code
_entity_poly.pdbx_strand_id
1 'polypeptide(L)'
;MSRFVVNIARGAAAPVLAAGVSVLCNEDHIPSVELHWAHHGMLSAYDAKSVRRGFQVYKEVCSTCHSVNRLAFRNLVEYGAWSEAEVKAMAEEVDVVDGPNDEGEMFERPGKLSDYMPGPYANDEAARAANNGALPPDLSLIVKARHGGSDYIFSLLNGYSEGFAPAGKVLLPGLYYNPYFAGGAIGMPPPLMDEAVEYPDGTPATISQMAKDVAVFLAWAAEPEHDERKKAGFRWILALSIAALVAGFTKRFKWAPLKARKISYHF
;
A
#
# COMPACT_ATOMS: atom_id res chain seq x y z
N MET A 1 -10.57 -51.90 -49.19
CA MET A 1 -10.79 -51.60 -47.77
C MET A 1 -9.51 -51.01 -47.19
N SER A 2 -9.43 -49.69 -47.05
CA SER A 2 -8.80 -48.97 -45.94
C SER A 2 -8.86 -47.49 -46.27
N ARG A 3 -9.56 -46.72 -45.43
CA ARG A 3 -9.69 -45.26 -45.52
C ARG A 3 -8.46 -44.64 -44.88
N PHE A 4 -7.74 -43.78 -45.58
CA PHE A 4 -6.87 -42.78 -44.94
C PHE A 4 -7.50 -41.40 -45.13
N VAL A 5 -8.11 -40.92 -44.06
CA VAL A 5 -8.60 -39.55 -43.91
C VAL A 5 -7.41 -38.74 -43.38
N VAL A 6 -6.87 -37.83 -44.17
CA VAL A 6 -5.94 -36.80 -43.69
C VAL A 6 -6.76 -35.61 -43.22
N ASN A 7 -6.99 -35.52 -41.91
CA ASN A 7 -7.51 -34.33 -41.27
C ASN A 7 -6.36 -33.33 -41.11
N ILE A 8 -6.42 -32.21 -41.84
CA ILE A 8 -5.56 -31.05 -41.64
C ILE A 8 -6.07 -30.33 -40.38
N ALA A 9 -5.47 -30.65 -39.23
CA ALA A 9 -5.64 -29.86 -38.02
C ALA A 9 -4.85 -28.55 -38.18
N ARG A 10 -5.56 -27.44 -38.38
CA ARG A 10 -5.02 -26.09 -38.22
C ARG A 10 -4.69 -25.87 -36.73
N GLY A 11 -3.46 -26.18 -36.33
CA GLY A 11 -2.90 -25.71 -35.08
C GLY A 11 -2.60 -24.22 -35.20
N ALA A 12 -3.40 -23.37 -34.55
CA ALA A 12 -3.05 -21.98 -34.32
C ALA A 12 -1.97 -21.96 -33.23
N ALA A 13 -0.70 -21.85 -33.63
CA ALA A 13 0.38 -21.53 -32.72
C ALA A 13 0.22 -20.06 -32.29
N ALA A 14 -0.21 -19.85 -31.05
CA ALA A 14 -0.12 -18.53 -30.42
C ALA A 14 1.36 -18.24 -30.16
N PRO A 15 1.91 -17.09 -30.59
CA PRO A 15 3.25 -16.72 -30.23
C PRO A 15 3.25 -16.36 -28.75
N VAL A 16 3.94 -17.16 -27.94
CA VAL A 16 4.31 -16.77 -26.58
C VAL A 16 5.32 -15.63 -26.73
N LEU A 17 4.87 -14.39 -26.60
CA LEU A 17 5.77 -13.28 -26.32
C LEU A 17 6.30 -13.51 -24.90
N ALA A 18 7.45 -14.18 -24.80
CA ALA A 18 8.30 -14.06 -23.64
C ALA A 18 8.84 -12.62 -23.61
N ALA A 19 8.08 -11.71 -22.99
CA ALA A 19 8.63 -10.44 -22.57
C ALA A 19 9.66 -10.74 -21.48
N GLY A 20 10.92 -10.93 -21.88
CA GLY A 20 12.03 -10.86 -20.96
C GLY A 20 11.96 -9.48 -20.31
N VAL A 21 11.82 -9.45 -18.99
CA VAL A 21 11.98 -8.23 -18.21
C VAL A 21 13.42 -7.79 -18.42
N SER A 22 13.63 -6.80 -19.29
CA SER A 22 14.91 -6.11 -19.40
C SER A 22 15.13 -5.39 -18.07
N VAL A 23 15.96 -5.96 -17.20
CA VAL A 23 16.45 -5.25 -16.02
C VAL A 23 17.33 -4.12 -16.55
N LEU A 24 16.83 -2.90 -16.48
CA LEU A 24 17.63 -1.71 -16.73
C LEU A 24 18.61 -1.57 -15.56
N CYS A 25 19.83 -2.11 -15.71
CA CYS A 25 20.93 -1.90 -14.76
C CYS A 25 21.48 -0.45 -14.76
N ASN A 26 20.68 0.53 -15.19
CA ASN A 26 21.06 1.93 -15.21
C ASN A 26 20.72 2.64 -13.89
N GLU A 27 19.94 1.99 -13.02
CA GLU A 27 19.60 2.49 -11.71
C GLU A 27 20.36 1.68 -10.66
N ASP A 28 21.03 2.36 -9.72
CA ASP A 28 21.80 1.73 -8.63
C ASP A 28 20.89 1.11 -7.55
N HIS A 29 19.85 0.38 -7.95
CA HIS A 29 18.95 -0.40 -7.10
C HIS A 29 18.28 -1.54 -7.88
N ILE A 30 17.80 -2.55 -7.15
CA ILE A 30 17.00 -3.64 -7.73
C ILE A 30 15.51 -3.34 -7.57
N PRO A 31 14.66 -3.74 -8.55
CA PRO A 31 13.21 -3.61 -8.40
C PRO A 31 12.71 -4.47 -7.24
N SER A 32 11.62 -4.03 -6.61
CA SER A 32 10.94 -4.78 -5.56
C SER A 32 10.40 -6.11 -6.07
N VAL A 33 10.33 -7.11 -5.19
CA VAL A 33 9.71 -8.40 -5.52
C VAL A 33 8.21 -8.20 -5.61
N GLU A 34 7.58 -8.67 -6.69
CA GLU A 34 6.12 -8.66 -6.81
C GLU A 34 5.53 -9.68 -5.83
N LEU A 35 4.79 -9.21 -4.83
CA LEU A 35 4.17 -10.07 -3.83
C LEU A 35 2.66 -10.17 -4.08
N HIS A 36 2.12 -11.36 -3.88
CA HIS A 36 0.70 -11.61 -4.01
C HIS A 36 -0.05 -11.26 -2.72
N TRP A 37 -0.24 -9.96 -2.48
CA TRP A 37 -0.99 -9.49 -1.32
C TRP A 37 -2.44 -9.91 -1.35
N ALA A 38 -3.01 -10.21 -0.18
CA ALA A 38 -4.40 -10.60 -0.04
C ALA A 38 -5.37 -9.56 -0.64
N HIS A 39 -5.02 -8.27 -0.57
CA HIS A 39 -5.83 -7.14 -1.02
C HIS A 39 -5.61 -6.75 -2.49
N HIS A 40 -4.81 -7.48 -3.28
CA HIS A 40 -4.59 -7.14 -4.70
C HIS A 40 -5.78 -7.48 -5.61
N GLY A 41 -6.60 -8.46 -5.25
CA GLY A 41 -7.75 -8.87 -6.08
C GLY A 41 -8.79 -7.76 -6.25
N MET A 42 -9.52 -7.75 -7.38
CA MET A 42 -10.52 -6.71 -7.70
C MET A 42 -11.62 -6.55 -6.63
N LEU A 43 -11.94 -7.62 -5.90
CA LEU A 43 -12.95 -7.65 -4.84
C LEU A 43 -12.36 -8.03 -3.48
N SER A 44 -11.03 -8.03 -3.35
CA SER A 44 -10.36 -8.34 -2.10
C SER A 44 -10.20 -7.09 -1.24
N ALA A 45 -10.65 -7.17 0.00
CA ALA A 45 -10.46 -6.15 1.04
C ALA A 45 -9.09 -6.28 1.70
N TYR A 46 -8.72 -5.29 2.52
CA TYR A 46 -7.60 -5.44 3.45
C TYR A 46 -7.89 -6.52 4.51
N ASP A 47 -6.83 -7.20 4.97
CA ASP A 47 -6.91 -8.08 6.13
C ASP A 47 -6.87 -7.23 7.40
N ALA A 48 -8.04 -7.04 8.03
CA ALA A 48 -8.18 -6.21 9.22
C ALA A 48 -7.26 -6.63 10.37
N LYS A 49 -6.95 -7.93 10.51
CA LYS A 49 -6.00 -8.40 11.53
C LYS A 49 -4.57 -7.99 11.22
N SER A 50 -4.18 -8.03 9.94
CA SER A 50 -2.87 -7.56 9.48
C SER A 50 -2.75 -6.04 9.60
N VAL A 51 -3.79 -5.27 9.31
CA VAL A 51 -3.82 -3.81 9.58
C VAL A 51 -3.64 -3.53 11.08
N ARG A 52 -4.33 -4.28 11.96
CA ARG A 52 -4.20 -4.11 13.41
C ARG A 52 -2.78 -4.39 13.91
N ARG A 53 -2.19 -5.52 13.50
CA ARG A 53 -0.80 -5.87 13.82
C ARG A 53 0.19 -4.86 13.24
N GLY A 54 -0.05 -4.37 12.03
CA GLY A 54 0.81 -3.38 11.38
C GLY A 54 0.82 -2.03 12.07
N PHE A 55 -0.33 -1.59 12.60
CA PHE A 55 -0.39 -0.40 13.44
C PHE A 55 0.42 -0.56 14.73
N GLN A 56 0.42 -1.76 15.33
CA GLN A 56 1.24 -2.04 16.51
C GLN A 56 2.73 -1.92 16.18
N VAL A 57 3.19 -2.51 15.08
CA VAL A 57 4.57 -2.34 14.59
C VAL A 57 4.89 -0.87 14.35
N TYR A 58 3.97 -0.12 13.74
CA TYR A 58 4.15 1.33 13.58
C TYR A 58 4.28 2.04 14.93
N LYS A 59 3.38 1.77 15.89
CA LYS A 59 3.35 2.42 17.20
C LYS A 59 4.61 2.12 18.02
N GLU A 60 5.10 0.89 17.99
CA GLU A 60 6.23 0.44 18.84
C GLU A 60 7.60 0.65 18.21
N VAL A 61 7.70 0.66 16.87
CA VAL A 61 8.99 0.74 16.16
C VAL A 61 9.12 2.03 15.35
N CYS A 62 8.12 2.37 14.54
CA CYS A 62 8.26 3.42 13.53
C CYS A 62 7.92 4.82 14.05
N SER A 63 7.00 4.94 15.01
CA SER A 63 6.46 6.21 15.51
C SER A 63 7.54 7.09 16.17
N THR A 64 8.66 6.51 16.60
CA THR A 64 9.79 7.22 17.19
C THR A 64 10.56 8.08 16.19
N CYS A 65 10.47 7.77 14.89
CA CYS A 65 11.19 8.49 13.83
C CYS A 65 10.28 8.96 12.70
N HIS A 66 9.17 8.27 12.45
CA HIS A 66 8.26 8.55 11.35
C HIS A 66 6.90 9.03 11.82
N SER A 67 6.44 10.15 11.26
CA SER A 67 5.08 10.62 11.43
C SER A 67 4.07 9.89 10.52
N VAL A 68 2.80 9.92 10.93
CA VAL A 68 1.63 9.63 10.09
C VAL A 68 0.60 10.75 10.23
N ASN A 69 1.02 11.95 9.86
CA ASN A 69 0.33 13.22 10.16
C ASN A 69 -1.08 13.33 9.54
N ARG A 70 -1.46 12.47 8.60
CA ARG A 70 -2.81 12.49 7.99
C ARG A 70 -3.77 11.48 8.60
N LEU A 71 -3.31 10.70 9.57
CA LEU A 71 -4.13 9.74 10.28
C LEU A 71 -4.50 10.33 11.65
N ALA A 72 -5.78 10.21 12.00
CA ALA A 72 -6.29 10.51 13.33
C ALA A 72 -6.77 9.24 14.03
N PHE A 73 -6.80 9.26 15.36
CA PHE A 73 -7.24 8.11 16.15
C PHE A 73 -8.62 7.60 15.72
N ARG A 74 -9.57 8.50 15.44
CA ARG A 74 -10.91 8.16 14.91
C ARG A 74 -10.87 7.32 13.64
N ASN A 75 -9.85 7.42 12.79
CA ASN A 75 -9.78 6.63 11.56
C ASN A 75 -9.57 5.14 11.86
N LEU A 76 -8.93 4.80 12.97
CA LEU A 76 -8.81 3.41 13.43
C LEU A 76 -10.19 2.85 13.81
N VAL A 77 -11.04 3.66 14.47
CA VAL A 77 -12.43 3.30 14.80
C VAL A 77 -13.27 3.18 13.53
N GLU A 78 -13.15 4.13 12.60
CA GLU A 78 -13.88 4.14 11.31
C GLU A 78 -13.57 2.90 10.46
N TYR A 79 -12.33 2.40 10.49
CA TYR A 79 -11.96 1.17 9.79
C TYR A 79 -12.58 -0.09 10.43
N GLY A 80 -12.83 -0.07 11.74
CA GLY A 80 -13.54 -1.15 12.45
C GLY A 80 -12.66 -2.32 12.91
N ALA A 81 -11.33 -2.20 12.85
CA ALA A 81 -10.41 -3.20 13.41
C ALA A 81 -10.13 -3.01 14.92
N TRP A 82 -10.60 -1.91 15.50
CA TRP A 82 -10.54 -1.61 16.94
C TRP A 82 -11.92 -1.21 17.44
N SER A 83 -12.18 -1.46 18.73
CA SER A 83 -13.32 -0.85 19.40
C SER A 83 -13.04 0.61 19.74
N GLU A 84 -14.08 1.43 19.85
CA GLU A 84 -13.95 2.84 20.22
C GLU A 84 -13.25 3.01 21.58
N ALA A 85 -13.56 2.14 22.55
CA ALA A 85 -12.95 2.16 23.87
C ALA A 85 -11.45 1.88 23.85
N GLU A 86 -11.02 0.90 23.03
CA GLU A 86 -9.58 0.61 22.85
C GLU A 86 -8.85 1.81 22.26
N VAL A 87 -9.40 2.43 21.21
CA VAL A 87 -8.73 3.56 20.55
C VAL A 87 -8.73 4.80 21.45
N LYS A 88 -9.79 5.01 22.23
CA LYS A 88 -9.85 6.10 23.19
C LYS A 88 -8.77 5.94 24.26
N ALA A 89 -8.59 4.74 24.81
CA ALA A 89 -7.51 4.47 25.74
C ALA A 89 -6.13 4.73 25.12
N MET A 90 -5.91 4.30 23.87
CA MET A 90 -4.66 4.57 23.15
C MET A 90 -4.42 6.07 22.88
N ALA A 91 -5.48 6.85 22.67
CA ALA A 91 -5.35 8.30 22.48
C ALA A 91 -5.02 9.01 23.81
N GLU A 92 -5.60 8.56 24.92
CA GLU A 92 -5.36 9.11 26.26
C GLU A 92 -3.94 8.83 26.78
N GLU A 93 -3.21 7.86 26.22
CA GLU A 93 -1.79 7.59 26.51
C GLU A 93 -0.83 8.68 25.99
N VAL A 94 -1.29 9.55 25.09
CA VAL A 94 -0.49 10.59 24.46
C VAL A 94 -0.91 11.96 24.97
N ASP A 95 0.04 12.74 25.45
CA ASP A 95 -0.18 14.15 25.77
C ASP A 95 -0.15 15.00 24.50
N VAL A 96 -1.17 15.84 24.33
CA VAL A 96 -1.36 16.73 23.19
C VAL A 96 -1.45 18.17 23.70
N VAL A 97 -0.63 19.05 23.14
CA VAL A 97 -0.68 20.49 23.42
C VAL A 97 -1.95 21.09 22.80
N ASP A 98 -2.74 21.80 23.61
CA ASP A 98 -3.98 22.49 23.23
C ASP A 98 -3.99 23.91 23.84
N GLY A 99 -4.99 24.73 23.49
CA GLY A 99 -5.18 26.07 24.02
C GLY A 99 -5.23 27.17 22.95
N PRO A 100 -5.10 28.45 23.35
CA PRO A 100 -4.83 28.91 24.72
C PRO A 100 -6.02 28.79 25.69
N ASN A 101 -5.74 28.77 27.00
CA ASN A 101 -6.73 28.88 28.07
C ASN A 101 -7.18 30.34 28.31
N ASP A 102 -7.97 30.59 29.35
CA ASP A 102 -8.47 31.91 29.76
C ASP A 102 -7.37 32.88 30.24
N GLU A 103 -6.20 32.36 30.60
CA GLU A 103 -5.00 33.14 30.95
C GLU A 103 -4.10 33.42 29.73
N GLY A 104 -4.44 32.86 28.55
CA GLY A 104 -3.67 33.02 27.32
C GLY A 104 -2.50 32.03 27.17
N GLU A 105 -2.44 31.00 28.02
CA GLU A 105 -1.38 29.99 28.04
C GLU A 105 -1.79 28.70 27.30
N MET A 106 -0.84 28.06 26.62
CA MET A 106 -1.02 26.73 26.05
C MET A 106 -0.87 25.68 27.16
N PHE A 107 -1.67 24.61 27.12
CA PHE A 107 -1.65 23.54 28.11
C PHE A 107 -1.61 22.17 27.45
N GLU A 108 -1.16 21.15 28.19
CA GLU A 108 -1.20 19.76 27.74
C GLU A 108 -2.47 19.08 28.25
N ARG A 109 -3.05 18.22 27.40
CA ARG A 109 -4.17 17.37 27.77
C ARG A 109 -3.98 15.96 27.20
N PRO A 110 -4.62 14.94 27.80
CA PRO A 110 -4.71 13.64 27.16
C PRO A 110 -5.35 13.75 25.77
N GLY A 111 -4.84 12.95 24.86
CA GLY A 111 -5.36 12.86 23.50
C GLY A 111 -6.81 12.37 23.47
N LYS A 112 -7.52 12.77 22.42
CA LYS A 112 -8.90 12.34 22.14
C LYS A 112 -8.99 11.78 20.73
N LEU A 113 -10.07 11.06 20.43
CA LEU A 113 -10.26 10.40 19.13
C LEU A 113 -10.11 11.32 17.91
N SER A 114 -10.42 12.61 18.04
CA SER A 114 -10.30 13.56 16.94
C SER A 114 -8.87 14.02 16.66
N ASP A 115 -7.94 13.80 17.59
CA ASP A 115 -6.55 14.23 17.42
C ASP A 115 -5.84 13.35 16.38
N TYR A 116 -4.91 13.98 15.66
CA TYR A 116 -4.00 13.28 14.76
C TYR A 116 -2.95 12.50 15.56
N MET A 117 -2.38 11.45 14.98
CA MET A 117 -1.27 10.75 15.61
C MET A 117 -0.09 11.74 15.79
N PRO A 118 0.51 11.81 16.99
CA PRO A 118 1.61 12.72 17.25
C PRO A 118 2.82 12.36 16.38
N GLY A 119 3.49 13.38 15.85
CA GLY A 119 4.79 13.21 15.20
C GLY A 119 5.92 13.14 16.24
N PRO A 120 7.05 12.48 15.92
CA PRO A 120 8.18 12.35 16.85
C PRO A 120 9.00 13.62 17.03
N TYR A 121 8.87 14.58 16.11
CA TYR A 121 9.67 15.79 16.09
C TYR A 121 8.78 17.02 15.94
N ALA A 122 9.19 18.14 16.55
CA ALA A 122 8.46 19.41 16.45
C ALA A 122 8.52 20.04 15.06
N ASN A 123 9.60 19.79 14.30
CA ASN A 123 9.83 20.30 12.95
C ASN A 123 10.87 19.46 12.18
N ASP A 124 11.02 19.75 10.90
CA ASP A 124 11.93 19.05 9.99
C ASP A 124 13.40 19.22 10.39
N GLU A 125 13.78 20.39 10.92
CA GLU A 125 15.15 20.66 11.37
C GLU A 125 15.54 19.79 12.55
N ALA A 126 14.65 19.63 13.53
CA ALA A 126 14.83 18.72 14.67
C ALA A 126 14.94 17.27 14.20
N ALA A 127 14.10 16.86 13.25
CA ALA A 127 14.15 15.52 12.66
C ALA A 127 15.50 15.26 11.96
N ARG A 128 16.01 16.23 11.19
CA ARG A 128 17.32 16.13 10.53
C ARG A 128 18.46 16.09 11.53
N ALA A 129 18.41 16.92 12.56
CA ALA A 129 19.43 16.95 13.61
C ALA A 129 19.53 15.60 14.34
N ALA A 130 18.40 14.95 14.60
CA ALA A 130 18.35 13.64 15.25
C ALA A 130 18.81 12.47 14.34
N ASN A 131 18.77 12.64 13.01
CA ASN A 131 18.99 11.56 12.03
C ASN A 131 20.15 11.86 11.06
N ASN A 132 21.25 12.45 11.54
CA ASN A 132 22.46 12.71 10.75
C ASN A 132 22.21 13.50 9.45
N GLY A 133 21.28 14.46 9.48
CA GLY A 133 20.90 15.31 8.35
C GLY A 133 19.80 14.73 7.44
N ALA A 134 19.49 13.43 7.56
CA ALA A 134 18.39 12.81 6.85
C ALA A 134 17.05 13.16 7.50
N LEU A 135 16.02 13.38 6.68
CA LEU A 135 14.65 13.61 7.16
C LEU A 135 13.84 12.33 6.95
N PRO A 136 13.40 11.64 8.02
CA PRO A 136 12.46 10.53 7.89
C PRO A 136 11.16 11.01 7.21
N PRO A 137 10.74 10.43 6.09
CA PRO A 137 9.50 10.85 5.43
C PRO A 137 8.27 10.50 6.27
N ASP A 138 7.24 11.35 6.19
CA ASP A 138 5.88 11.03 6.66
C ASP A 138 5.36 9.77 5.95
N LEU A 139 4.86 8.81 6.73
CA LEU A 139 4.44 7.51 6.22
C LEU A 139 2.98 7.47 5.78
N SER A 140 2.20 8.54 6.00
CA SER A 140 0.77 8.58 5.70
C SER A 140 0.43 8.17 4.26
N LEU A 141 1.29 8.51 3.29
CA LEU A 141 1.08 8.24 1.87
C LEU A 141 2.23 7.45 1.23
N ILE A 142 3.13 6.87 2.03
CA ILE A 142 4.41 6.35 1.52
C ILE A 142 4.22 5.23 0.47
N VAL A 143 3.19 4.40 0.64
CA VAL A 143 2.83 3.32 -0.29
C VAL A 143 2.40 3.88 -1.65
N LYS A 144 1.81 5.07 -1.71
CA LYS A 144 1.45 5.74 -2.98
C LYS A 144 2.55 6.64 -3.51
N ALA A 145 3.43 7.10 -2.63
CA ALA A 145 4.52 8.02 -2.94
C ALA A 145 5.80 7.31 -3.46
N ARG A 146 5.79 5.98 -3.57
CA ARG A 146 6.91 5.18 -4.07
C ARG A 146 6.42 4.18 -5.11
N HIS A 147 7.22 4.01 -6.16
CA HIS A 147 6.99 2.93 -7.14
C HIS A 147 7.09 1.57 -6.44
N GLY A 148 6.26 0.62 -6.85
CA GLY A 148 6.12 -0.69 -6.19
C GLY A 148 5.25 -0.68 -4.94
N GLY A 149 5.00 0.47 -4.31
CA GLY A 149 4.11 0.59 -3.15
C GLY A 149 4.41 -0.42 -2.03
N SER A 150 3.44 -1.25 -1.66
CA SER A 150 3.59 -2.24 -0.58
C SER A 150 4.72 -3.24 -0.85
N ASP A 151 4.93 -3.63 -2.12
CA ASP A 151 6.03 -4.51 -2.52
C ASP A 151 7.39 -3.87 -2.22
N TYR A 152 7.51 -2.57 -2.52
CA TYR A 152 8.72 -1.80 -2.22
C TYR A 152 8.96 -1.68 -0.73
N ILE A 153 7.95 -1.35 0.07
CA ILE A 153 8.09 -1.24 1.53
C ILE A 153 8.51 -2.58 2.14
N PHE A 154 7.85 -3.68 1.75
CA PHE A 154 8.21 -5.00 2.23
C PHE A 154 9.64 -5.40 1.84
N SER A 155 10.00 -5.18 0.58
CA SER A 155 11.35 -5.51 0.07
C SER A 155 12.42 -4.67 0.75
N LEU A 156 12.16 -3.36 0.96
CA LEU A 156 13.07 -2.47 1.66
C LEU A 156 13.32 -2.93 3.10
N LEU A 157 12.25 -3.25 3.85
CA LEU A 157 12.36 -3.64 5.25
C LEU A 157 13.07 -5.00 5.45
N ASN A 158 12.83 -5.96 4.55
CA ASN A 158 13.51 -7.27 4.57
C ASN A 158 14.87 -7.29 3.86
N GLY A 159 15.20 -6.23 3.12
CA GLY A 159 16.31 -6.22 2.17
C GLY A 159 17.66 -5.77 2.75
N TYR A 160 17.71 -5.41 4.03
CA TYR A 160 18.99 -5.06 4.66
C TYR A 160 19.93 -6.26 4.64
N SER A 161 21.12 -6.07 4.06
CA SER A 161 22.18 -7.08 4.18
C SER A 161 22.82 -6.97 5.56
N GLU A 162 23.34 -8.08 6.08
CA GLU A 162 24.10 -8.14 7.34
C GLU A 162 25.45 -7.40 7.22
N GLY A 163 25.41 -6.07 7.09
CA GLY A 163 26.57 -5.19 7.25
C GLY A 163 27.53 -5.08 6.05
N PHE A 164 27.24 -5.72 4.91
CA PHE A 164 28.14 -5.66 3.76
C PHE A 164 27.46 -5.08 2.53
N ALA A 165 27.98 -3.93 2.08
CA ALA A 165 27.80 -3.48 0.72
C ALA A 165 28.58 -4.41 -0.23
N PRO A 166 28.13 -4.61 -1.48
CA PRO A 166 28.86 -5.39 -2.46
C PRO A 166 30.26 -4.81 -2.69
N ALA A 167 31.21 -5.66 -3.07
CA ALA A 167 32.59 -5.27 -3.30
C ALA A 167 32.68 -4.04 -4.22
N GLY A 168 33.41 -3.02 -3.79
CA GLY A 168 33.58 -1.76 -4.53
C GLY A 168 32.61 -0.64 -4.15
N LYS A 169 31.58 -0.90 -3.34
CA LYS A 169 30.66 0.14 -2.86
C LYS A 169 31.05 0.61 -1.45
N VAL A 170 31.65 1.80 -1.38
CA VAL A 170 32.02 2.44 -0.11
C VAL A 170 30.86 3.32 0.37
N LEU A 171 30.36 3.05 1.58
CA LEU A 171 29.31 3.86 2.20
C LEU A 171 29.94 4.97 3.05
N LEU A 172 29.29 6.13 3.08
CA LEU A 172 29.63 7.17 4.05
C LEU A 172 29.23 6.74 5.47
N PRO A 173 29.93 7.21 6.52
CA PRO A 173 29.53 6.94 7.90
C PRO A 173 28.07 7.33 8.16
N GLY A 174 27.32 6.46 8.85
CA GLY A 174 25.90 6.66 9.13
C GLY A 174 24.93 6.22 8.02
N LEU A 175 25.43 5.74 6.88
CA LEU A 175 24.62 5.11 5.84
C LEU A 175 24.71 3.57 5.91
N TYR A 176 23.60 2.92 5.58
CA TYR A 176 23.43 1.47 5.56
C TYR A 176 23.18 1.01 4.12
N TYR A 177 23.64 -0.18 3.77
CA TYR A 177 23.38 -0.73 2.45
C TYR A 177 21.99 -1.36 2.39
N ASN A 178 21.23 -1.01 1.35
CA ASN A 178 19.98 -1.69 1.01
C ASN A 178 19.82 -1.73 -0.51
N PRO A 179 19.77 -2.92 -1.15
CA PRO A 179 19.76 -3.05 -2.60
C PRO A 179 18.46 -2.49 -3.24
N TYR A 180 17.35 -2.41 -2.51
CA TYR A 180 16.09 -1.88 -3.01
C TYR A 180 16.01 -0.35 -2.95
N PHE A 181 16.83 0.30 -2.10
CA PHE A 181 16.85 1.75 -2.01
C PHE A 181 17.62 2.34 -3.19
N ALA A 182 17.09 3.40 -3.81
CA ALA A 182 17.75 4.08 -4.93
C ALA A 182 19.15 4.58 -4.52
N GLY A 183 20.19 4.16 -5.25
CA GLY A 183 21.58 4.46 -4.91
C GLY A 183 22.19 3.50 -3.89
N GLY A 184 21.41 2.60 -3.32
CA GLY A 184 21.81 1.51 -2.43
C GLY A 184 22.32 1.90 -1.04
N ALA A 185 22.37 3.19 -0.70
CA ALA A 185 22.81 3.69 0.58
C ALA A 185 21.69 4.50 1.24
N ILE A 186 21.18 4.02 2.38
CA ILE A 186 20.06 4.61 3.10
C ILE A 186 20.49 5.10 4.49
N GLY A 187 19.99 6.24 4.96
CA GLY A 187 20.27 6.78 6.29
C GLY A 187 19.48 6.13 7.44
N MET A 188 18.75 5.05 7.15
CA MET A 188 17.93 4.32 8.11
C MET A 188 18.65 3.02 8.47
N PRO A 189 18.93 2.73 9.76
CA PRO A 189 19.38 1.41 10.18
C PRO A 189 18.28 0.37 9.95
N PRO A 190 18.59 -0.94 9.94
CA PRO A 190 17.57 -1.99 9.88
C PRO A 190 16.58 -1.81 11.05
N PRO A 191 15.30 -1.45 10.79
CA PRO A 191 14.39 -1.04 11.85
C PRO A 191 13.69 -2.23 12.53
N LEU A 192 13.67 -3.39 11.87
CA LEU A 192 13.01 -4.60 12.37
C LEU A 192 14.04 -5.63 12.82
N MET A 193 13.78 -6.24 13.97
CA MET A 193 14.52 -7.36 14.52
C MET A 193 13.54 -8.47 14.87
N ASP A 194 13.96 -9.74 14.82
CA ASP A 194 13.08 -10.83 15.23
C ASP A 194 12.59 -10.64 16.69
N GLU A 195 11.30 -10.85 16.89
CA GLU A 195 10.61 -10.70 18.19
C GLU A 195 10.68 -9.27 18.79
N ALA A 196 10.85 -8.24 17.96
CA ALA A 196 10.86 -6.84 18.40
C ALA A 196 9.50 -6.34 18.96
N VAL A 197 8.40 -7.03 18.64
CA VAL A 197 7.03 -6.69 19.02
C VAL A 197 6.32 -7.96 19.49
N GLU A 198 5.49 -7.88 20.53
CA GLU A 198 4.65 -9.01 20.95
C GLU A 198 3.21 -8.81 20.47
N TYR A 199 2.78 -9.60 19.49
CA TYR A 199 1.42 -9.49 18.96
C TYR A 199 0.37 -10.05 19.95
N PRO A 200 -0.74 -9.33 20.20
CA PRO A 200 -1.76 -9.75 21.15
C PRO A 200 -2.55 -10.99 20.71
N ASP A 201 -2.47 -11.36 19.43
CA ASP A 201 -3.11 -12.56 18.89
C ASP A 201 -2.17 -13.79 18.87
N GLY A 202 -0.96 -13.66 19.42
CA GLY A 202 0.03 -14.75 19.49
C GLY A 202 0.71 -15.07 18.17
N THR A 203 0.57 -14.24 17.14
CA THR A 203 1.30 -14.43 15.88
C THR A 203 2.81 -14.28 16.14
N PRO A 204 3.68 -15.18 15.61
CA PRO A 204 5.12 -15.01 15.73
C PRO A 204 5.60 -13.74 15.02
N ALA A 205 6.29 -12.86 15.75
CA ALA A 205 6.78 -11.58 15.23
C ALA A 205 8.15 -11.72 14.56
N THR A 206 8.22 -12.48 13.47
CA THR A 206 9.41 -12.52 12.62
C THR A 206 9.55 -11.23 11.80
N ILE A 207 10.76 -10.90 11.35
CA ILE A 207 11.02 -9.70 10.51
C ILE A 207 10.06 -9.65 9.30
N SER A 208 9.91 -10.77 8.59
CA SER A 208 9.03 -10.83 7.41
C SER A 208 7.56 -10.67 7.77
N GLN A 209 7.12 -11.19 8.92
CA GLN A 209 5.74 -11.04 9.38
C GLN A 209 5.45 -9.58 9.76
N MET A 210 6.33 -8.92 10.51
CA MET A 210 6.20 -7.50 10.83
C MET A 210 6.24 -6.61 9.59
N ALA A 211 7.17 -6.88 8.66
CA ALA A 211 7.27 -6.14 7.40
C ALA A 211 5.99 -6.28 6.56
N LYS A 212 5.37 -7.47 6.52
CA LYS A 212 4.08 -7.69 5.87
C LYS A 212 2.99 -6.85 6.53
N ASP A 213 2.87 -6.93 7.85
CA ASP A 213 1.77 -6.27 8.57
C ASP A 213 1.88 -4.74 8.51
N VAL A 214 3.07 -4.18 8.72
CA VAL A 214 3.28 -2.73 8.61
C VAL A 214 3.06 -2.25 7.16
N ALA A 215 3.45 -3.02 6.14
CA ALA A 215 3.15 -2.67 4.75
C ALA A 215 1.63 -2.65 4.47
N VAL A 216 0.87 -3.61 5.01
CA VAL A 216 -0.59 -3.64 4.90
C VAL A 216 -1.23 -2.46 5.64
N PHE A 217 -0.75 -2.14 6.84
CA PHE A 217 -1.20 -0.96 7.59
C PHE A 217 -0.92 0.34 6.83
N LEU A 218 0.28 0.52 6.28
CA LEU A 218 0.64 1.71 5.51
C LEU A 218 -0.12 1.80 4.17
N ALA A 219 -0.46 0.67 3.57
CA ALA A 219 -1.33 0.64 2.39
C ALA A 219 -2.74 1.14 2.75
N TRP A 220 -3.30 0.68 3.87
CA TRP A 220 -4.56 1.18 4.39
C TRP A 220 -4.49 2.66 4.78
N ALA A 221 -3.42 3.10 5.45
CA ALA A 221 -3.25 4.50 5.84
C ALA A 221 -3.22 5.43 4.60
N ALA A 222 -2.65 4.94 3.49
CA ALA A 222 -2.60 5.69 2.24
C ALA A 222 -3.89 5.64 1.40
N GLU A 223 -4.70 4.59 1.55
CA GLU A 223 -6.00 4.39 0.86
C GLU A 223 -7.08 3.84 1.82
N PRO A 224 -7.54 4.62 2.80
CA PRO A 224 -8.58 4.17 3.73
C PRO A 224 -9.91 3.87 3.02
N GLU A 225 -10.14 4.44 1.83
CA GLU A 225 -11.31 4.21 1.01
C GLU A 225 -11.26 2.90 0.19
N HIS A 226 -10.16 2.15 0.20
CA HIS A 226 -9.92 0.99 -0.68
C HIS A 226 -11.08 -0.01 -0.72
N ASP A 227 -11.58 -0.42 0.44
CA ASP A 227 -12.61 -1.47 0.56
C ASP A 227 -13.97 -0.98 0.03
N GLU A 228 -14.38 0.23 0.43
CA GLU A 228 -15.61 0.86 -0.06
C GLU A 228 -15.50 1.23 -1.56
N ARG A 229 -14.32 1.65 -2.03
CA ARG A 229 -14.05 1.93 -3.45
C ARG A 229 -14.24 0.69 -4.31
N LYS A 230 -13.72 -0.47 -3.90
CA LYS A 230 -13.89 -1.74 -4.63
C LYS A 230 -15.34 -2.23 -4.61
N LYS A 231 -15.99 -2.16 -3.44
CA LYS A 231 -17.40 -2.50 -3.28
C LYS A 231 -18.32 -1.63 -4.14
N ALA A 232 -18.09 -0.31 -4.14
CA ALA A 232 -18.81 0.62 -5.01
C ALA A 232 -18.51 0.37 -6.49
N GLY A 233 -17.24 0.14 -6.83
CA GLY A 233 -16.80 -0.18 -8.18
C GLY A 233 -17.51 -1.41 -8.75
N PHE A 234 -17.65 -2.49 -7.97
CA PHE A 234 -18.40 -3.67 -8.36
C PHE A 234 -19.87 -3.37 -8.67
N ARG A 235 -20.54 -2.61 -7.79
CA ARG A 235 -21.94 -2.21 -7.97
C ARG A 235 -22.12 -1.40 -9.26
N TRP A 236 -21.22 -0.46 -9.54
CA TRP A 236 -21.26 0.37 -10.75
C TRP A 236 -20.95 -0.42 -12.02
N ILE A 237 -19.95 -1.32 -12.00
CA ILE A 237 -19.64 -2.17 -13.16
C ILE A 237 -20.86 -3.04 -13.51
N LEU A 238 -21.52 -3.62 -12.52
CA LEU A 238 -22.74 -4.41 -12.74
C LEU A 238 -23.88 -3.55 -13.33
N ALA A 239 -24.15 -2.39 -12.75
CA ALA A 239 -25.20 -1.48 -13.22
C ALA A 239 -24.94 -0.98 -14.65
N LEU A 240 -23.70 -0.58 -14.95
CA LEU A 240 -23.30 -0.12 -16.28
C LEU A 240 -23.33 -1.25 -17.32
N SER A 241 -22.99 -2.48 -16.92
CA SER A 241 -23.09 -3.65 -17.81
C SER A 241 -24.54 -3.92 -18.22
N ILE A 242 -25.47 -3.86 -17.27
CA ILE A 242 -26.91 -4.00 -17.55
C ILE A 242 -27.39 -2.85 -18.44
N ALA A 243 -27.03 -1.61 -18.12
CA ALA A 243 -27.38 -0.44 -18.93
C ALA A 243 -26.86 -0.55 -20.37
N ALA A 244 -25.62 -1.03 -20.56
CA ALA A 244 -25.02 -1.25 -21.86
C ALA A 244 -25.77 -2.33 -22.67
N LEU A 245 -26.21 -3.42 -22.04
CA LEU A 245 -27.02 -4.46 -22.70
C LEU A 245 -28.37 -3.91 -23.16
N VAL A 246 -29.06 -3.16 -22.30
CA VAL A 246 -30.35 -2.52 -22.63
C VAL A 246 -30.15 -1.52 -23.77
N ALA A 247 -29.18 -0.62 -23.67
CA ALA A 247 -28.88 0.36 -24.70
C ALA A 247 -28.53 -0.31 -26.04
N GLY A 248 -27.71 -1.36 -26.01
CA GLY A 248 -27.35 -2.15 -27.18
C GLY A 248 -28.57 -2.81 -27.85
N PHE A 249 -29.47 -3.39 -27.04
CA PHE A 249 -30.72 -3.94 -27.52
C PHE A 249 -31.62 -2.87 -28.12
N THR A 250 -31.88 -1.77 -27.41
CA THR A 250 -32.72 -0.66 -27.88
C THR A 250 -32.18 -0.06 -29.18
N LYS A 251 -30.85 0.11 -29.29
CA LYS A 251 -30.21 0.58 -30.53
C LYS A 251 -30.48 -0.39 -31.68
N ARG A 252 -30.28 -1.70 -31.49
CA ARG A 252 -30.55 -2.69 -32.54
C ARG A 252 -32.04 -2.71 -32.92
N PHE A 253 -32.93 -2.66 -31.94
CA PHE A 253 -34.38 -2.63 -32.15
C PHE A 253 -34.80 -1.40 -32.98
N LYS A 254 -34.36 -0.19 -32.60
CA LYS A 254 -34.70 1.05 -33.31
C LYS A 254 -34.12 1.12 -34.73
N TRP A 255 -32.92 0.57 -34.94
CA TRP A 255 -32.27 0.57 -36.25
C TRP A 255 -32.66 -0.61 -37.14
N ALA A 256 -33.41 -1.60 -36.63
CA ALA A 256 -33.79 -2.79 -37.38
C ALA A 256 -34.51 -2.48 -38.71
N PRO A 257 -35.48 -1.53 -38.78
CA PRO A 257 -36.16 -1.23 -40.04
C PRO A 257 -35.23 -0.67 -41.12
N LEU A 258 -34.30 0.22 -40.73
CA LEU A 258 -33.32 0.79 -41.66
C LEU A 258 -32.29 -0.24 -42.11
N LYS A 259 -31.92 -1.18 -41.23
CA LYS A 259 -30.96 -2.25 -41.56
C LYS A 259 -31.58 -3.37 -42.40
N ALA A 260 -32.88 -3.61 -42.26
CA ALA A 260 -33.61 -4.65 -43.01
C ALA A 260 -34.27 -4.13 -44.30
N ARG A 261 -34.19 -2.82 -44.59
CA ARG A 261 -34.84 -2.23 -45.78
C ARG A 261 -34.27 -2.82 -47.07
N LYS A 262 -35.15 -3.16 -48.01
CA LYS A 262 -34.80 -3.48 -49.39
C LYS A 262 -35.06 -2.24 -50.25
N ILE A 263 -34.12 -1.88 -51.11
CA ILE A 263 -34.23 -0.71 -51.99
C ILE A 263 -34.26 -1.23 -53.43
N SER A 264 -35.28 -0.85 -54.20
CA SER A 264 -35.33 -1.04 -55.65
C SER A 264 -35.24 0.32 -56.35
N TYR A 265 -34.50 0.37 -57.45
CA TYR A 265 -34.47 1.51 -58.36
C TYR A 265 -35.20 1.10 -59.63
N HIS A 266 -36.22 1.86 -60.01
CA HIS A 266 -36.92 1.69 -61.27
C HIS A 266 -36.48 2.83 -62.19
N PHE A 267 -35.83 2.46 -63.30
CA PHE A 267 -35.41 3.35 -64.38
C PHE A 267 -36.42 3.31 -65.52
#